data_AF-A0A944UIE8-F1
#
_entry.id   AF-A0A944UIE8-F1
#
_cell.length_a   1.000
_cell.length_b   1.000
_cell.length_c   1.000
_cell.angle_alpha   90.00
_cell.angle_beta   90.00
_cell.angle_gamma   90.00
#
_symmetry.space_group_name_H-M   'P 1'
#
loop_
_entity.id
_entity.type
_entity.pdbx_description
1 polymer ?
#
loop_
_entity_poly.entity_id
_entity_poly.type
_entity_poly.pdbx_seq_one_letter_code
_entity_poly.pdbx_strand_id
1 'polypeptide(L)'
;MLEHILKGGPMMIPLVICSLISLAVVYDRWTAFKKNRRIDTRSLRAKVLEHLRHNNVNAAIDECVSTKGPVAAVMLTGLRSYSHLQGKNEKSETMRMVIAQVMEEYSAQAMSVVNKRLEFLTTIGTAAPLLGMTGTVTGMIASFAGLADAGSIGGSGGLVAEGIAEALVTTAVGLIVALMAVIPQSVFNRWSDQIELEMEESSSEMVEFILTHH
;
A
#
# COMPACT_ATOMS: atom_id res chain seq x y z
N MET A 1 0.19 6.35 -30.95
CA MET A 1 0.15 5.68 -29.62
C MET A 1 -0.39 4.25 -29.73
N LEU A 2 -1.62 4.04 -30.22
CA LEU A 2 -2.17 2.69 -30.48
C LEU A 2 -1.35 1.88 -31.51
N GLU A 3 -0.81 2.51 -32.56
CA GLU A 3 0.09 1.84 -33.52
C GLU A 3 1.44 1.39 -32.92
N HIS A 4 1.93 2.06 -31.87
CA HIS A 4 3.15 1.63 -31.17
C HIS A 4 2.89 0.47 -30.20
N ILE A 5 1.66 0.36 -29.68
CA ILE A 5 1.24 -0.74 -28.82
C ILE A 5 1.05 -2.03 -29.63
N LEU A 6 0.56 -1.92 -30.87
CA LEU A 6 0.47 -3.03 -31.82
C LEU A 6 1.84 -3.48 -32.38
N LYS A 7 2.84 -2.59 -32.37
CA LYS A 7 4.22 -2.88 -32.81
C LYS A 7 5.15 -3.43 -31.72
N GLY A 8 4.72 -3.53 -30.45
CA GLY A 8 5.58 -4.00 -29.34
C GLY A 8 5.48 -5.51 -29.04
N GLY A 9 4.75 -6.24 -29.86
CA GLY A 9 4.70 -7.71 -29.80
C GLY A 9 3.82 -8.27 -28.70
N PRO A 10 3.78 -9.60 -28.56
CA PRO A 10 2.87 -10.28 -27.62
C PRO A 10 3.11 -9.90 -26.16
N MET A 11 4.33 -9.45 -25.80
CA MET A 11 4.66 -9.00 -24.44
C MET A 11 4.11 -7.62 -24.07
N MET A 12 3.52 -6.87 -25.00
CA MET A 12 2.82 -5.64 -24.67
C MET A 12 1.49 -5.88 -23.94
N ILE A 13 0.82 -7.01 -24.19
CA ILE A 13 -0.46 -7.34 -23.55
C ILE A 13 -0.34 -7.40 -22.01
N PRO A 14 0.59 -8.18 -21.42
CA PRO A 14 0.75 -8.20 -19.97
C PRO A 14 1.18 -6.83 -19.40
N LEU A 15 2.01 -6.06 -20.13
CA LEU A 15 2.42 -4.72 -19.69
C LEU A 15 1.25 -3.73 -19.62
N VAL A 16 0.34 -3.75 -20.60
CA VAL A 16 -0.87 -2.91 -20.59
C VAL A 16 -1.80 -3.31 -19.45
N ILE A 17 -1.95 -4.61 -19.17
CA ILE A 17 -2.72 -5.10 -18.02
C ILE A 17 -2.11 -4.60 -16.71
N CYS A 18 -0.79 -4.74 -16.53
CA CYS A 18 -0.08 -4.22 -15.37
C CYS A 18 -0.26 -2.70 -15.21
N SER A 19 -0.25 -1.94 -16.30
CA SER A 19 -0.48 -0.49 -16.30
C SER A 19 -1.90 -0.11 -15.86
N LEU A 20 -2.92 -0.84 -16.33
CA LEU A 20 -4.30 -0.62 -15.91
C LEU A 20 -4.51 -0.95 -14.43
N ILE A 21 -3.95 -2.07 -13.95
CA ILE A 21 -4.02 -2.46 -12.55
C ILE A 21 -3.31 -1.44 -11.66
N SER A 22 -2.10 -0.99 -12.03
CA SER A 22 -1.36 -0.01 -11.24
C SER A 22 -2.14 1.30 -11.13
N LEU A 23 -2.71 1.79 -12.24
CA LEU A 23 -3.52 3.02 -12.24
C LEU A 23 -4.78 2.87 -11.37
N ALA A 24 -5.47 1.73 -11.46
CA ALA A 24 -6.66 1.45 -10.66
C ALA A 24 -6.35 1.44 -9.15
N VAL A 25 -5.24 0.81 -8.74
CA VAL A 25 -4.80 0.77 -7.34
C VAL A 25 -4.38 2.16 -6.85
N VAL A 26 -3.66 2.93 -7.68
CA VAL A 26 -3.28 4.32 -7.35
C VAL A 26 -4.52 5.18 -7.14
N TYR A 27 -5.52 5.07 -8.01
CA TYR A 27 -6.76 5.84 -7.90
C TYR A 27 -7.55 5.47 -6.63
N ASP A 28 -7.77 4.17 -6.40
CA ASP A 28 -8.45 3.66 -5.20
C ASP A 28 -7.78 4.19 -3.92
N ARG A 29 -6.44 4.09 -3.85
CA ARG A 29 -5.69 4.56 -2.68
C ARG A 29 -5.64 6.07 -2.54
N TRP A 30 -5.53 6.81 -3.64
CA TRP A 30 -5.59 8.28 -3.58
C TRP A 30 -6.92 8.74 -2.95
N THR A 31 -8.03 8.12 -3.33
CA THR A 31 -9.35 8.47 -2.75
C THR A 31 -9.45 8.04 -1.27
N ALA A 32 -8.94 6.87 -0.91
CA ALA A 32 -8.91 6.37 0.47
C ALA A 32 -8.08 7.28 1.40
N PHE A 33 -6.85 7.63 0.99
CA PHE A 33 -5.98 8.51 1.78
C PHE A 33 -6.52 9.94 1.83
N LYS A 34 -7.08 10.48 0.74
CA LYS A 34 -7.72 11.81 0.75
C LYS A 34 -8.92 11.85 1.71
N LYS A 35 -9.63 10.73 1.89
CA LYS A 35 -10.73 10.59 2.86
C LYS A 35 -10.21 10.49 4.30
N ASN A 36 -9.13 9.74 4.53
CA ASN A 36 -8.49 9.64 5.85
C ASN A 36 -7.82 10.95 6.30
N ARG A 37 -7.25 11.74 5.38
CA ARG A 37 -6.63 13.05 5.69
C ARG A 37 -7.63 14.12 6.17
N ARG A 38 -8.93 13.83 6.13
CA ARG A 38 -9.98 14.69 6.72
C ARG A 38 -10.28 14.35 8.19
N ILE A 39 -9.69 13.29 8.71
CA ILE A 39 -9.92 12.83 10.08
C ILE A 39 -8.73 13.35 10.89
N ASP A 40 -8.96 14.38 11.70
CA ASP A 40 -7.96 14.92 12.60
C ASP A 40 -7.72 13.93 13.74
N THR A 41 -6.78 12.99 13.53
CA THR A 41 -6.36 12.01 14.55
C THR A 41 -6.05 12.70 15.89
N ARG A 42 -5.40 13.87 15.84
CA ARG A 42 -5.10 14.69 17.03
C ARG A 42 -6.36 15.12 17.78
N SER A 43 -7.39 15.56 17.07
CA SER A 43 -8.66 15.98 17.70
C SER A 43 -9.38 14.80 18.36
N LEU A 44 -9.32 13.64 17.69
CA LEU A 44 -9.90 12.39 18.16
C LEU A 44 -9.24 11.96 19.47
N ARG A 45 -7.91 11.94 19.50
CA ARG A 45 -7.13 11.61 20.70
C ARG A 45 -7.43 12.56 21.84
N ALA A 46 -7.42 13.87 21.58
CA ALA A 46 -7.68 14.88 22.60
C ALA A 46 -9.05 14.67 23.26
N LYS A 47 -10.10 14.42 22.47
CA LYS A 47 -11.44 14.12 22.99
C LYS A 47 -11.50 12.81 23.79
N VAL A 48 -10.86 11.74 23.28
CA VAL A 48 -10.83 10.46 23.99
C VAL A 48 -10.12 10.59 25.34
N LEU A 49 -8.98 11.28 25.39
CA LEU A 49 -8.25 11.54 26.63
C LEU A 49 -9.07 12.42 27.59
N GLU A 50 -9.80 13.41 27.07
CA GLU A 50 -10.70 14.26 27.86
C GLU A 50 -11.85 13.44 28.46
N HIS A 51 -12.48 12.55 27.69
CA HIS A 51 -13.53 11.65 28.20
C HIS A 51 -13.00 10.67 29.25
N LEU A 52 -11.78 10.16 29.06
CA LEU A 52 -11.10 9.30 30.04
C LEU A 52 -10.79 10.04 31.34
N ARG A 53 -10.36 11.32 31.29
CA ARG A 53 -10.17 12.18 32.48
C ARG A 53 -11.45 12.38 33.28
N HIS A 54 -12.59 12.45 32.61
CA HIS A 54 -13.91 12.56 33.26
C HIS A 54 -14.49 11.20 33.67
N ASN A 55 -13.71 10.12 33.61
CA ASN A 55 -14.12 8.75 33.92
C ASN A 55 -15.31 8.23 33.07
N ASN A 56 -15.52 8.85 31.90
CA ASN A 56 -16.62 8.53 31.00
C ASN A 56 -16.14 7.61 29.86
N VAL A 57 -15.79 6.37 30.21
CA VAL A 57 -15.27 5.37 29.25
C VAL A 57 -16.28 5.08 28.11
N ASN A 58 -17.58 5.10 28.40
CA ASN A 58 -18.61 4.89 27.38
C ASN A 58 -18.65 6.01 26.33
N ALA A 59 -18.47 7.27 26.75
CA ALA A 59 -18.41 8.39 25.81
C ALA A 59 -17.16 8.33 24.91
N ALA A 60 -16.03 7.89 25.47
CA ALA A 60 -14.82 7.64 24.69
C ALA A 60 -15.02 6.53 23.64
N ILE A 61 -15.74 5.45 23.99
CA ILE A 61 -16.08 4.37 23.06
C ILE A 61 -16.98 4.90 21.93
N ASP A 62 -18.01 5.69 22.24
CA ASP A 62 -18.95 6.24 21.23
C ASP A 62 -18.26 7.19 20.24
N GLU A 63 -17.31 8.02 20.70
CA GLU A 63 -16.50 8.89 19.84
C GLU A 63 -15.59 8.07 18.90
N CYS A 64 -14.98 7.00 19.41
CA CYS A 64 -14.18 6.07 18.60
C CYS A 64 -15.02 5.27 17.60
N VAL A 65 -16.27 4.89 17.94
CA VAL A 65 -17.18 4.21 17.01
C VAL A 65 -17.67 5.16 15.91
N SER A 66 -17.91 6.42 16.26
CA SER A 66 -18.37 7.45 15.32
C SER A 66 -17.29 7.84 14.33
N THR A 67 -16.01 7.70 14.71
CA THR A 67 -14.89 8.07 13.87
C THR A 67 -14.33 6.88 13.10
N LYS A 68 -14.37 6.95 11.77
CA LYS A 68 -13.77 5.94 10.90
C LYS A 68 -12.27 6.17 10.84
N GLY A 69 -11.48 5.14 11.08
CA GLY A 69 -10.03 5.26 10.93
C GLY A 69 -9.31 4.13 11.62
N PRO A 70 -8.08 3.83 11.18
CA PRO A 70 -7.33 2.72 11.73
C PRO A 70 -6.83 3.05 13.16
N VAL A 71 -6.52 4.33 13.46
CA VAL A 71 -6.22 4.80 14.84
C VAL A 71 -7.43 4.67 15.77
N ALA A 72 -8.63 5.06 15.31
CA ALA A 72 -9.86 4.94 16.10
C ALA A 72 -10.21 3.48 16.43
N ALA A 73 -9.96 2.55 15.49
CA ALA A 73 -10.17 1.13 15.72
C ALA A 73 -9.24 0.57 16.80
N VAL A 74 -7.95 0.94 16.79
CA VAL A 74 -6.98 0.53 17.81
C VAL A 74 -7.36 1.09 19.20
N MET A 75 -7.69 2.38 19.27
CA MET A 75 -8.16 3.02 20.52
C MET A 75 -9.44 2.36 21.05
N LEU A 76 -10.41 2.07 20.18
CA LEU A 76 -11.66 1.39 20.54
C LEU A 76 -11.39 0.02 21.17
N THR A 77 -10.49 -0.77 20.59
CA THR A 77 -10.15 -2.09 21.13
C THR A 77 -9.51 -1.98 22.51
N GLY A 78 -8.56 -1.04 22.69
CA GLY A 78 -7.95 -0.84 24.00
C GLY A 78 -8.93 -0.30 25.05
N LEU A 79 -9.85 0.61 24.69
CA LEU A 79 -10.91 1.11 25.58
C LEU A 79 -11.90 0.01 25.99
N ARG A 80 -12.25 -0.90 25.07
CA ARG A 80 -13.10 -2.06 25.37
C ARG A 80 -12.39 -3.01 26.34
N SER A 81 -11.12 -3.32 26.09
CA SER A 81 -10.31 -4.11 27.02
C SER A 81 -10.22 -3.47 28.40
N TYR A 82 -9.99 -2.15 28.46
CA TYR A 82 -9.99 -1.38 29.70
C TYR A 82 -11.32 -1.49 30.46
N SER A 83 -12.46 -1.29 29.78
CA SER A 83 -13.79 -1.40 30.40
C SER A 83 -14.07 -2.81 30.96
N HIS A 84 -13.58 -3.85 30.29
CA HIS A 84 -13.76 -5.23 30.72
C HIS A 84 -12.91 -5.56 31.96
N LEU A 85 -11.69 -5.02 32.04
CA LEU A 85 -10.75 -5.27 33.12
C LEU A 85 -11.04 -4.42 34.37
N GLN A 86 -11.54 -3.19 34.21
CA GLN A 86 -12.09 -2.40 35.33
C GLN A 86 -13.16 -3.18 36.09
N GLY A 87 -14.05 -3.87 35.38
CA GLY A 87 -15.12 -4.68 36.00
C GLY A 87 -14.63 -5.90 36.79
N LYS A 88 -13.37 -6.33 36.60
CA LYS A 88 -12.78 -7.51 37.27
C LYS A 88 -11.84 -7.16 38.42
N ASN A 89 -11.58 -5.86 38.67
CA ASN A 89 -10.70 -5.38 39.74
C ASN A 89 -9.30 -6.04 39.70
N GLU A 90 -8.78 -6.27 38.49
CA GLU A 90 -7.45 -6.86 38.29
C GLU A 90 -6.32 -5.87 38.62
N LYS A 91 -5.12 -6.39 38.93
CA LYS A 91 -3.95 -5.56 39.22
C LYS A 91 -3.60 -4.66 38.04
N SER A 92 -3.26 -3.40 38.33
CA SER A 92 -2.90 -2.38 37.33
C SER A 92 -1.79 -2.85 36.37
N GLU A 93 -0.79 -3.59 36.84
CA GLU A 93 0.26 -4.15 35.96
C GLU A 93 -0.25 -5.20 34.96
N THR A 94 -1.14 -6.10 35.39
CA THR A 94 -1.74 -7.12 34.51
C THR A 94 -2.65 -6.46 33.49
N MET A 95 -3.43 -5.46 33.92
CA MET A 95 -4.29 -4.67 33.05
C MET A 95 -3.49 -3.96 31.96
N ARG A 96 -2.35 -3.36 32.30
CA ARG A 96 -1.43 -2.72 31.35
C ARG A 96 -0.93 -3.71 30.30
N MET A 97 -0.42 -4.86 30.74
CA MET A 97 0.19 -5.84 29.85
C MET A 97 -0.83 -6.35 28.83
N VAL A 98 -2.05 -6.67 29.29
CA VAL A 98 -3.12 -7.15 28.43
C VAL A 98 -3.57 -6.07 27.44
N ILE A 99 -3.76 -4.82 27.89
CA ILE A 99 -4.19 -3.73 27.00
C ILE A 99 -3.12 -3.40 25.95
N ALA A 100 -1.86 -3.28 26.37
CA ALA A 100 -0.76 -3.02 25.45
C ALA A 100 -0.63 -4.11 24.39
N GLN A 101 -0.67 -5.39 24.80
CA GLN A 101 -0.57 -6.52 23.89
C GLN A 101 -1.75 -6.57 22.90
N VAL A 102 -2.98 -6.33 23.37
CA VAL A 102 -4.15 -6.29 22.49
C VAL A 102 -4.06 -5.12 21.51
N MET A 103 -3.63 -3.93 21.95
CA MET A 103 -3.48 -2.79 21.06
C MET A 103 -2.38 -3.01 20.01
N GLU A 104 -1.26 -3.62 20.38
CA GLU A 104 -0.17 -3.96 19.48
C GLU A 104 -0.62 -4.96 18.40
N GLU A 105 -1.28 -6.05 18.81
CA GLU A 105 -1.79 -7.07 17.89
C GLU A 105 -2.81 -6.48 16.89
N TYR A 106 -3.74 -5.66 17.37
CA TYR A 106 -4.72 -5.00 16.50
C TYR A 106 -4.10 -3.92 15.62
N SER A 107 -3.06 -3.22 16.08
CA SER A 107 -2.31 -2.25 15.27
C SER A 107 -1.62 -2.95 14.10
N ALA A 108 -0.97 -4.09 14.34
CA ALA A 108 -0.36 -4.92 13.30
C ALA A 108 -1.40 -5.42 12.27
N GLN A 109 -2.57 -5.87 12.74
CA GLN A 109 -3.66 -6.28 11.84
C GLN A 109 -4.20 -5.10 11.02
N ALA A 110 -4.39 -3.93 11.64
CA ALA A 110 -4.85 -2.73 10.95
C ALA A 110 -3.86 -2.27 9.86
N MET A 111 -2.56 -2.29 10.18
CA MET A 111 -1.48 -2.01 9.22
C MET A 111 -1.44 -3.02 8.07
N SER A 112 -1.67 -4.31 8.34
CA SER A 112 -1.75 -5.31 7.28
C SER A 112 -2.85 -4.98 6.26
N VAL A 113 -4.02 -4.52 6.69
CA VAL A 113 -5.12 -4.11 5.79
C VAL A 113 -4.76 -2.85 4.97
N VAL A 114 -4.01 -1.92 5.56
CA VAL A 114 -3.50 -0.73 4.86
C VAL A 114 -2.47 -1.13 3.80
N ASN A 115 -1.55 -2.05 4.13
CA ASN A 115 -0.42 -2.44 3.29
C ASN A 115 -0.77 -3.46 2.19
N LYS A 116 -1.77 -4.32 2.38
CA LYS A 116 -2.11 -5.41 1.43
C LYS A 116 -2.33 -4.98 -0.02
N ARG A 117 -2.79 -3.74 -0.25
CA ARG A 117 -2.94 -3.21 -1.62
C ARG A 117 -1.69 -2.52 -2.16
N LEU A 118 -0.78 -2.08 -1.29
CA LEU A 118 0.52 -1.51 -1.69
C LEU A 118 1.46 -2.59 -2.21
N GLU A 119 1.33 -3.83 -1.72
CA GLU A 119 2.07 -4.99 -2.23
C GLU A 119 1.90 -5.19 -3.74
N PHE A 120 0.69 -4.97 -4.29
CA PHE A 120 0.47 -5.06 -5.74
C PHE A 120 1.29 -4.03 -6.52
N LEU A 121 1.43 -2.79 -5.99
CA LEU A 121 2.27 -1.76 -6.61
C LEU A 121 3.74 -2.18 -6.56
N THR A 122 4.20 -2.78 -5.45
CA THR A 122 5.56 -3.33 -5.32
C THR A 122 5.82 -4.42 -6.35
N THR A 123 4.88 -5.35 -6.50
CA THR A 123 5.01 -6.45 -7.46
C THR A 123 5.03 -5.92 -8.89
N ILE A 124 4.15 -4.98 -9.25
CA ILE A 124 4.13 -4.40 -10.60
C ILE A 124 5.40 -3.57 -10.85
N GLY A 125 5.86 -2.79 -9.86
CA GLY A 125 7.08 -1.99 -9.95
C GLY A 125 8.33 -2.82 -10.22
N THR A 126 8.40 -4.03 -9.67
CA THR A 126 9.54 -4.95 -9.88
C THR A 126 9.34 -5.87 -11.09
N ALA A 127 8.11 -6.29 -11.40
CA ALA A 127 7.81 -7.19 -12.50
C ALA A 127 7.76 -6.49 -13.86
N ALA A 128 7.28 -5.24 -13.96
CA ALA A 128 7.12 -4.54 -15.24
C ALA A 128 8.46 -4.32 -16.00
N PRO A 129 9.58 -3.94 -15.35
CA PRO A 129 10.88 -3.87 -16.02
C PRO A 129 11.37 -5.23 -16.51
N LEU A 130 11.14 -6.29 -15.72
CA LEU A 130 11.51 -7.65 -16.09
C LEU A 130 10.72 -8.12 -17.30
N LEU A 131 9.41 -7.83 -17.36
CA LEU A 131 8.57 -8.09 -18.53
C LEU A 131 9.02 -7.29 -19.77
N GLY A 132 9.46 -6.04 -19.59
CA GLY A 132 10.05 -5.26 -20.67
C GLY A 132 11.35 -5.88 -21.22
N MET A 133 12.20 -6.36 -20.32
CA MET A 133 13.46 -7.04 -20.67
C MET A 133 13.22 -8.41 -21.33
N THR A 134 12.21 -9.17 -20.91
CA THR A 134 11.86 -10.41 -21.63
C THR A 134 11.30 -10.10 -23.02
N GLY A 135 10.58 -8.98 -23.18
CA GLY A 135 10.17 -8.45 -24.48
C GLY A 135 11.34 -8.16 -25.41
N THR A 136 12.43 -7.56 -24.92
CA THR A 136 13.62 -7.34 -25.78
C THR A 136 14.31 -8.62 -26.18
N VAL A 137 14.48 -9.55 -25.25
CA VAL A 137 15.12 -10.84 -25.53
C VAL A 137 14.33 -11.61 -26.60
N THR A 138 13.00 -11.69 -26.45
CA THR A 138 12.13 -12.38 -27.42
C THR A 138 12.10 -11.69 -28.78
N GLY A 139 12.03 -10.35 -28.82
CA GLY A 139 12.09 -9.59 -30.07
C GLY A 139 13.43 -9.72 -30.82
N MET A 140 14.55 -9.72 -30.09
CA MET A 140 15.87 -9.98 -30.68
C MET A 140 15.98 -11.41 -31.22
N ILE A 141 15.49 -12.43 -30.49
CA ILE A 141 15.47 -13.83 -30.98
C ILE A 141 14.68 -13.94 -32.28
N ALA A 142 13.49 -13.34 -32.35
CA ALA A 142 12.67 -13.35 -33.56
C ALA A 142 13.35 -12.64 -34.74
N SER A 143 14.01 -11.51 -34.47
CA SER A 143 14.76 -10.73 -35.47
C SER A 143 15.89 -11.54 -36.09
N PHE A 144 16.70 -12.23 -35.26
CA PHE A 144 17.80 -13.06 -35.75
C PHE A 144 17.33 -14.37 -36.41
N ALA A 145 16.23 -14.95 -35.96
CA ALA A 145 15.63 -16.11 -36.61
C ALA A 145 15.15 -15.77 -38.03
N GLY A 146 14.46 -14.63 -38.21
CA GLY A 146 14.04 -14.15 -39.53
C GLY A 146 15.21 -13.82 -40.45
N LEU A 147 16.33 -13.33 -39.91
CA LEU A 147 17.57 -13.13 -40.66
C LEU A 147 18.18 -14.46 -41.15
N ALA A 148 18.18 -15.49 -40.31
CA ALA A 148 18.70 -16.80 -40.67
C ALA A 148 17.88 -17.48 -41.78
N ASP A 149 16.56 -17.34 -41.74
CA ASP A 149 15.64 -17.90 -42.74
C ASP A 149 15.67 -17.15 -44.09
N ALA A 150 15.86 -15.82 -44.06
CA ALA A 150 15.85 -15.00 -45.28
C ALA A 150 17.09 -15.21 -46.18
N GLY A 151 18.17 -15.81 -45.66
CA GLY A 151 19.43 -15.94 -46.38
C GLY A 151 20.05 -14.58 -46.75
N SER A 152 21.26 -14.59 -47.33
CA SER A 152 22.05 -13.41 -47.69
C SER A 152 21.48 -12.53 -48.83
N ILE A 153 20.15 -12.51 -49.00
CA ILE A 153 19.47 -11.68 -49.99
C ILE A 153 19.30 -10.27 -49.40
N GLY A 154 19.84 -9.27 -50.09
CA GLY A 154 20.07 -7.88 -49.65
C GLY A 154 18.86 -7.00 -49.28
N GLY A 155 17.88 -7.54 -48.55
CA GLY A 155 16.77 -6.82 -47.91
C GLY A 155 16.58 -7.18 -46.43
N SER A 156 17.40 -8.08 -45.88
CA SER A 156 17.23 -8.64 -44.53
C SER A 156 17.58 -7.69 -43.38
N GLY A 157 18.31 -6.60 -43.64
CA GLY A 157 18.63 -5.59 -42.62
C GLY A 157 17.42 -4.80 -42.12
N GLY A 158 16.41 -4.58 -42.97
CA GLY A 158 15.18 -3.86 -42.60
C GLY A 158 14.33 -4.65 -41.60
N LEU A 159 14.20 -5.97 -41.80
CA LEU A 159 13.45 -6.86 -40.91
C LEU A 159 14.07 -6.94 -39.51
N VAL A 160 15.41 -7.01 -39.44
CA VAL A 160 16.14 -7.02 -38.17
C VAL A 160 16.01 -5.67 -37.45
N ALA A 161 16.13 -4.56 -38.19
CA ALA A 161 15.97 -3.23 -37.63
C ALA A 161 14.57 -3.00 -37.05
N GLU A 162 13.52 -3.54 -37.70
CA GLU A 162 12.14 -3.44 -37.22
C GLU A 162 11.93 -4.22 -35.93
N GLY A 163 12.39 -5.47 -35.84
CA GLY A 163 12.24 -6.28 -34.62
C GLY A 163 13.09 -5.79 -33.43
N ILE A 164 14.25 -5.17 -33.68
CA ILE A 164 15.02 -4.47 -32.64
C ILE A 164 14.29 -3.21 -32.16
N ALA A 165 13.69 -2.44 -33.08
CA ALA A 165 12.92 -1.25 -32.71
C ALA A 165 11.70 -1.62 -31.85
N GLU A 166 10.97 -2.68 -32.23
CA GLU A 166 9.89 -3.27 -31.44
C GLU A 166 10.35 -3.66 -30.02
N ALA A 167 11.44 -4.41 -29.92
CA ALA A 167 12.04 -4.81 -28.65
C ALA A 167 12.32 -3.60 -27.73
N LEU A 168 12.97 -2.56 -28.28
CA LEU A 168 13.32 -1.35 -27.52
C LEU A 168 12.08 -0.60 -27.02
N VAL A 169 11.03 -0.52 -27.82
CA VAL A 169 9.75 0.10 -27.42
C VAL A 169 9.14 -0.64 -26.23
N THR A 170 9.14 -1.98 -26.26
CA THR A 170 8.56 -2.80 -25.17
C THR A 170 9.30 -2.59 -23.85
N THR A 171 10.63 -2.46 -23.88
CA THR A 171 11.40 -2.10 -22.67
C THR A 171 11.10 -0.69 -22.19
N ALA A 172 11.05 0.30 -23.08
CA ALA A 172 10.75 1.67 -22.69
C ALA A 172 9.37 1.76 -22.01
N VAL A 173 8.36 1.06 -22.54
CA VAL A 173 7.03 0.98 -21.94
C VAL A 173 7.08 0.27 -20.57
N GLY A 174 7.80 -0.85 -20.45
CA GLY A 174 7.96 -1.55 -19.18
C GLY A 174 8.55 -0.69 -18.07
N LEU A 175 9.55 0.14 -18.40
CA LEU A 175 10.15 1.10 -17.48
C LEU A 175 9.19 2.24 -17.10
N ILE A 176 8.42 2.76 -18.05
CA ILE A 176 7.41 3.81 -17.78
C ILE A 176 6.33 3.26 -16.83
N VAL A 177 5.82 2.06 -17.09
CA VAL A 177 4.81 1.41 -16.23
C VAL A 177 5.35 1.16 -14.82
N ALA A 178 6.61 0.73 -14.70
CA ALA A 178 7.27 0.57 -13.41
C ALA A 178 7.37 1.88 -12.65
N LEU A 179 7.78 2.96 -13.33
CA LEU A 179 7.89 4.29 -12.73
C LEU A 179 6.52 4.79 -12.22
N MET A 180 5.46 4.55 -12.99
CA MET A 180 4.09 4.88 -12.60
C MET A 180 3.59 4.08 -11.39
N ALA A 181 4.16 2.91 -11.09
CA ALA A 181 3.82 2.13 -9.90
C ALA A 181 4.67 2.53 -8.68
N VAL A 182 6.00 2.66 -8.87
CA VAL A 182 6.96 2.88 -7.78
C VAL A 182 6.84 4.29 -7.16
N ILE A 183 6.60 5.33 -7.97
CA ILE A 183 6.49 6.70 -7.43
C ILE A 183 5.29 6.81 -6.47
N PRO A 184 4.05 6.46 -6.86
CA PRO A 184 2.91 6.51 -5.93
C PRO A 184 3.09 5.59 -4.72
N GLN A 185 3.68 4.40 -4.91
CA GLN A 185 3.96 3.47 -3.82
C GLN A 185 4.83 4.13 -2.74
N SER A 186 5.90 4.85 -3.13
CA SER A 186 6.77 5.53 -2.16
C SER A 186 6.01 6.60 -1.36
N VAL A 187 5.06 7.30 -1.97
CA VAL A 187 4.21 8.28 -1.30
C VAL A 187 3.24 7.60 -0.35
N PHE A 188 2.60 6.51 -0.78
CA PHE A 188 1.66 5.76 0.07
C PHE A 188 2.35 5.08 1.25
N ASN A 189 3.58 4.59 1.09
CA ASN A 189 4.37 4.05 2.20
C ASN A 189 4.61 5.13 3.26
N ARG A 190 5.06 6.33 2.86
CA ARG A 190 5.26 7.45 3.81
C ARG A 190 4.00 7.79 4.59
N TRP A 191 2.83 7.71 3.95
CA TRP A 191 1.56 7.95 4.65
C TRP A 191 1.17 6.77 5.54
N SER A 192 1.51 5.53 5.17
CA SER A 192 1.31 4.37 6.05
C SER A 192 2.17 4.47 7.30
N ASP A 193 3.45 4.83 7.15
CA ASP A 193 4.38 5.03 8.27
C ASP A 193 3.87 6.11 9.23
N GLN A 194 3.28 7.19 8.70
CA GLN A 194 2.64 8.22 9.52
C GLN A 194 1.45 7.69 10.32
N ILE A 195 0.62 6.83 9.73
CA ILE A 195 -0.51 6.21 10.44
C ILE A 195 0.00 5.25 11.52
N GLU A 196 1.06 4.50 11.26
CA GLU A 196 1.69 3.59 12.22
C GLU A 196 2.21 4.36 13.44
N LEU A 197 2.97 5.44 13.21
CA LEU A 197 3.40 6.35 14.28
C LEU A 197 2.22 6.93 15.06
N GLU A 198 1.13 7.28 14.36
CA GLU A 198 -0.07 7.75 15.01
C GLU A 198 -0.79 6.66 15.83
N MET A 199 -0.66 5.38 15.51
CA MET A 199 -1.20 4.30 16.34
C MET A 199 -0.35 4.07 17.57
N GLU A 200 0.97 4.03 17.41
CA GLU A 200 1.91 3.79 18.51
C GLU A 200 1.80 4.88 19.58
N GLU A 201 1.78 6.15 19.17
CA GLU A 201 1.66 7.27 20.10
C GLU A 201 0.29 7.26 20.82
N SER A 202 -0.81 6.95 20.12
CA SER A 202 -2.13 6.73 20.76
C SER A 202 -2.11 5.60 21.78
N SER A 203 -1.48 4.49 21.44
CA SER A 203 -1.38 3.31 22.31
C SER A 203 -0.58 3.63 23.57
N SER A 204 0.58 4.27 23.40
CA SER A 204 1.45 4.67 24.50
C SER A 204 0.76 5.66 25.44
N GLU A 205 0.12 6.71 24.90
CA GLU A 205 -0.62 7.70 25.70
C GLU A 205 -1.74 7.05 26.51
N MET A 206 -2.48 6.10 25.91
CA MET A 206 -3.59 5.44 26.59
C MET A 206 -3.11 4.49 27.69
N VAL A 207 -2.00 3.78 27.46
CA VAL A 207 -1.36 2.94 28.47
C VAL A 207 -0.79 3.77 29.62
N GLU A 208 -0.18 4.92 29.33
CA GLU A 208 0.34 5.84 30.35
C GLU A 208 -0.78 6.48 31.19
N PHE A 209 -1.91 6.83 30.55
CA PHE A 209 -3.08 7.35 31.26
C PHE A 209 -3.58 6.35 32.31
N ILE A 210 -3.65 5.06 31.95
CA ILE A 210 -4.04 3.98 32.86
C ILE A 210 -3.07 3.83 34.03
N LEU A 211 -1.76 4.04 33.82
CA LEU A 211 -0.75 4.01 34.88
C LEU A 211 -0.89 5.16 35.89
N THR A 212 -1.31 6.34 35.43
CA THR A 212 -1.26 7.57 36.25
C THR A 212 -2.55 7.80 37.04
N HIS A 213 -3.67 7.23 36.61
CA HIS A 213 -5.00 7.42 37.21
C HIS A 213 -5.52 6.18 37.98
N HIS A 214 -4.64 5.24 38.33
CA HIS A 214 -4.97 4.02 39.09
C HIS A 214 -4.00 3.81 40.26
#